data_AF-A0A2M7SQK3-F1
#
_entry.id   AF-A0A2M7SQK3-F1
#
_cell.length_a   1.000
_cell.length_b   1.000
_cell.length_c   1.000
_cell.angle_alpha   90.00
_cell.angle_beta   90.00
_cell.angle_gamma   90.00
#
_symmetry.space_group_name_H-M   'P 1'
#
loop_
_entity.id
_entity.type
_entity.pdbx_description
1 polymer ?
#
loop_
_entity_poly.entity_id
_entity_poly.type
_entity_poly.pdbx_seq_one_letter_code
_entity_poly.pdbx_strand_id
1 'polypeptide(L)'
;MKLIRWLNLILILFLLAACGRSNGGGETFTSMPTPQVATTRTPSAKAAMSAYLDALMVEDYAAMYNMLTQSVRASISQDDFTTRYKSTLAAISVSQMEYSLLSTLTNPNSAQVAYHII
;
A
#
# COMPACT_ATOMS: atom_id res chain seq x y z
N MET A 1 -22.94 36.23 -66.03
CA MET A 1 -23.98 35.36 -65.40
C MET A 1 -23.77 33.85 -65.62
N LYS A 2 -23.43 33.36 -66.83
CA LYS A 2 -23.23 31.91 -67.09
C LYS A 2 -21.89 31.37 -66.54
N LEU A 3 -20.80 32.15 -66.67
CA LEU A 3 -19.46 31.80 -66.17
C LEU A 3 -19.39 31.66 -64.64
N ILE A 4 -20.10 32.51 -63.88
CA ILE A 4 -20.16 32.42 -62.41
C ILE A 4 -20.94 31.17 -61.95
N ARG A 5 -21.98 30.77 -62.69
CA ARG A 5 -22.74 29.53 -62.41
C ARG A 5 -21.91 28.30 -62.71
N TRP A 6 -21.10 28.32 -63.77
CA TRP A 6 -20.16 27.24 -64.07
C TRP A 6 -19.02 27.16 -63.04
N LEU A 7 -18.49 28.29 -62.59
CA LEU A 7 -17.45 28.33 -61.55
C LEU A 7 -17.96 27.74 -60.22
N ASN A 8 -19.19 28.09 -59.81
CA ASN A 8 -19.82 27.49 -58.63
C ASN A 8 -20.05 25.98 -58.76
N LEU A 9 -20.40 25.50 -59.96
CA LEU A 9 -20.64 24.07 -60.20
C LEU A 9 -19.34 23.26 -60.13
N ILE A 10 -18.24 23.82 -60.64
CA ILE A 10 -16.90 23.23 -60.55
C ILE A 10 -16.40 23.22 -59.09
N LEU A 11 -16.63 24.31 -58.34
CA LEU A 11 -16.25 24.40 -56.92
C LEU A 11 -16.96 23.34 -56.07
N ILE A 12 -18.27 23.16 -56.28
CA ILE A 12 -19.06 22.13 -55.60
C ILE A 12 -18.55 20.73 -55.94
N LEU A 13 -18.25 20.46 -57.22
CA LEU A 13 -17.72 19.15 -57.63
C LEU A 13 -16.37 18.83 -56.97
N PHE A 14 -15.52 19.84 -56.76
CA PHE A 14 -14.23 19.70 -56.09
C PHE A 14 -14.38 19.39 -54.59
N LEU A 15 -15.36 20.02 -53.93
CA LEU A 15 -15.69 19.76 -52.52
C LEU A 15 -16.19 18.31 -52.30
N LEU A 16 -16.96 17.74 -53.25
CA LEU A 16 -17.40 16.35 -53.14
C LEU A 16 -16.25 15.34 -53.33
N ALA A 17 -15.22 15.66 -54.12
CA ALA A 17 -14.07 14.77 -54.33
C ALA A 17 -13.15 14.65 -53.09
N ALA A 18 -13.15 15.65 -52.21
CA ALA A 18 -12.38 15.62 -50.96
C ALA A 18 -12.97 14.69 -49.89
N CYS A 19 -14.23 14.24 -50.04
CA CYS A 19 -14.85 13.23 -49.19
C CYS A 19 -14.59 11.79 -49.64
N GLY A 20 -13.63 11.57 -50.55
CA GLY A 20 -13.16 10.26 -50.95
C GLY A 20 -12.28 9.60 -49.87
N ARG A 21 -12.88 8.67 -49.11
CA ARG A 21 -12.26 7.55 -48.38
C ARG A 21 -10.80 7.76 -47.97
N SER A 22 -10.59 8.37 -46.79
CA SER A 22 -9.39 8.11 -46.01
C SER A 22 -9.35 6.60 -45.74
N ASN A 23 -8.49 5.88 -46.46
CA ASN A 23 -8.03 4.57 -46.02
C ASN A 23 -7.28 4.84 -44.71
N GLY A 24 -8.00 4.66 -43.59
CA GLY A 24 -7.41 4.65 -42.26
C GLY A 24 -6.31 3.61 -42.29
N GLY A 25 -5.08 4.08 -42.43
CA GLY A 25 -3.89 3.29 -42.15
C GLY A 25 -4.08 2.79 -40.73
N GLY A 26 -4.24 1.48 -40.60
CA GLY A 26 -4.20 0.83 -39.30
C GLY A 26 -2.82 1.07 -38.74
N GLU A 27 -2.70 2.12 -37.92
CA GLU A 27 -1.54 2.30 -37.07
C GLU A 27 -1.52 1.07 -36.16
N THR A 28 -0.58 0.17 -36.41
CA THR A 28 -0.25 -0.90 -35.48
C THR A 28 0.18 -0.21 -34.19
N PHE A 29 -0.74 -0.08 -33.24
CA PHE A 29 -0.43 0.26 -31.87
C PHE A 29 0.57 -0.81 -31.40
N THR A 30 1.85 -0.47 -31.37
CA THR A 30 2.85 -1.22 -30.63
C THR A 30 2.41 -1.15 -29.17
N SER A 31 1.65 -2.16 -28.76
CA SER A 31 1.19 -2.34 -27.39
C SER A 31 2.40 -2.20 -26.48
N MET A 32 2.50 -1.07 -25.76
CA MET A 32 3.46 -0.94 -24.68
C MET A 32 3.24 -2.13 -23.74
N PRO A 33 4.30 -2.79 -23.25
CA PRO A 33 4.16 -3.88 -22.30
C PRO A 33 3.35 -3.36 -21.11
N THR A 34 2.24 -4.04 -20.80
CA THR A 34 1.41 -3.72 -19.64
C THR A 34 2.28 -3.71 -18.38
N PRO A 35 2.19 -2.66 -17.55
CA PRO A 35 3.01 -2.54 -16.35
C PRO A 35 2.85 -3.80 -15.50
N GLN A 36 3.97 -4.48 -15.25
CA GLN A 36 4.01 -5.63 -14.35
C GLN A 36 3.83 -5.11 -12.93
N VAL A 37 2.61 -5.22 -12.38
CA VAL A 37 2.34 -4.87 -10.99
C VAL A 37 2.91 -5.98 -10.11
N ALA A 38 4.17 -5.82 -9.69
CA ALA A 38 4.77 -6.67 -8.68
C ALA A 38 4.11 -6.37 -7.33
N THR A 39 3.18 -7.23 -6.90
CA THR A 39 2.67 -7.21 -5.53
C THR A 39 3.65 -7.96 -4.64
N THR A 40 4.60 -7.24 -4.04
CA THR A 40 5.41 -7.80 -2.96
C THR A 40 4.51 -8.06 -1.76
N ARG A 41 4.42 -9.32 -1.33
CA ARG A 41 3.68 -9.67 -0.11
C ARG A 41 4.43 -9.07 1.09
N THR A 42 3.88 -8.02 1.68
CA THR A 42 4.38 -7.47 2.94
C THR A 42 4.30 -8.54 4.04
N PRO A 43 5.31 -8.67 4.92
CA PRO A 43 5.25 -9.54 6.08
C PRO A 43 3.97 -9.30 6.89
N SER A 44 3.39 -10.37 7.45
CA SER A 44 2.14 -10.27 8.21
C SER A 44 2.35 -9.46 9.50
N ALA A 45 1.81 -8.25 9.54
CA ALA A 45 1.83 -7.41 10.73
C ALA A 45 1.09 -8.04 11.91
N LYS A 46 0.02 -8.80 11.62
CA LYS A 46 -0.73 -9.54 12.64
C LYS A 46 0.13 -10.60 13.32
N ALA A 47 0.95 -11.32 12.55
CA ALA A 47 1.85 -12.33 13.08
C ALA A 47 2.93 -11.70 13.97
N ALA A 48 3.51 -10.57 13.54
CA ALA A 48 4.48 -9.83 14.35
C ALA A 48 3.86 -9.32 15.67
N MET A 49 2.64 -8.77 15.62
CA MET A 49 1.96 -8.34 16.85
C MET A 49 1.62 -9.51 17.77
N SER A 50 1.17 -10.64 17.22
CA SER A 50 0.87 -11.83 18.02
C SER A 50 2.11 -12.31 18.77
N ALA A 51 3.23 -12.47 18.06
CA ALA A 51 4.49 -12.88 18.68
C ALA A 51 4.99 -11.89 19.75
N TYR A 52 4.76 -10.58 19.57
CA TYR A 52 5.12 -9.57 20.57
C TYR A 52 4.26 -9.68 21.84
N LEU A 53 2.95 -9.88 21.68
CA LEU A 53 2.01 -10.03 22.80
C LEU A 53 2.17 -11.38 23.49
N ASP A 54 2.46 -12.45 22.74
CA ASP A 54 2.79 -13.77 23.29
C ASP A 54 4.05 -13.69 24.15
N ALA A 55 5.08 -12.97 23.70
CA ALA A 55 6.28 -12.71 24.49
C ALA A 55 5.98 -11.89 25.76
N LEU A 56 5.05 -10.93 25.70
CA LEU A 56 4.60 -10.19 26.88
C LEU A 56 3.89 -11.10 27.90
N MET A 57 3.07 -12.04 27.45
CA MET A 57 2.35 -12.98 28.33
C MET A 57 3.27 -13.90 29.13
N VAL A 58 4.40 -14.29 28.55
CA VAL A 58 5.42 -15.11 29.22
C VAL A 58 6.57 -14.29 29.82
N GLU A 59 6.42 -12.96 29.83
CA GLU A 59 7.41 -12.00 30.33
C GLU A 59 8.80 -12.11 29.65
N ASP A 60 8.85 -12.51 28.39
CA ASP A 60 10.08 -12.54 27.59
C ASP A 60 10.41 -11.17 27.00
N TYR A 61 10.91 -10.29 27.86
CA TYR A 61 11.30 -8.93 27.49
C TYR A 61 12.46 -8.89 26.48
N ALA A 62 13.29 -9.93 26.43
CA ALA A 62 14.40 -10.02 25.47
C ALA A 62 13.87 -10.27 24.06
N ALA A 63 12.92 -11.20 23.90
CA ALA A 63 12.23 -11.41 22.63
C ALA A 63 11.49 -10.16 22.19
N MET A 64 10.73 -9.52 23.09
CA MET A 64 10.03 -8.26 22.79
C MET A 64 10.99 -7.17 22.32
N TYR A 65 12.11 -6.96 23.02
CA TYR A 65 13.09 -5.94 22.67
C TYR A 65 13.72 -6.17 21.29
N ASN A 66 13.98 -7.43 20.92
CA ASN A 66 14.52 -7.78 19.61
C ASN A 66 13.56 -7.50 18.45
N MET A 67 12.26 -7.41 18.72
CA MET A 67 11.23 -7.08 17.73
C MET A 67 11.04 -5.57 17.54
N LEU A 68 11.69 -4.74 18.36
CA LEU A 68 11.62 -3.29 18.23
C LEU A 68 12.42 -2.79 17.03
N THR A 69 12.02 -1.63 16.50
CA THR A 69 12.77 -0.96 15.45
C THR A 69 14.15 -0.54 15.93
N GLN A 70 15.11 -0.47 15.03
CA GLN A 70 16.48 -0.06 15.34
C GLN A 70 16.54 1.32 16.01
N SER A 71 15.67 2.24 15.62
CA SER A 71 15.57 3.58 16.24
C SER A 71 15.24 3.54 17.72
N VAL A 72 14.34 2.65 18.14
CA VAL A 72 13.96 2.48 19.54
C VAL A 72 15.10 1.83 20.32
N ARG A 73 15.69 0.75 19.79
CA ARG A 73 16.84 0.07 20.43
C ARG A 73 18.09 0.95 20.54
N ALA A 74 18.22 1.96 19.67
CA ALA A 74 19.31 2.94 19.76
C ALA A 74 19.05 4.01 20.84
N SER A 75 17.81 4.17 21.28
CA SER A 75 17.38 5.23 22.21
C SER A 75 17.10 4.72 23.62
N ILE A 76 16.74 3.45 23.77
CA ILE A 76 16.40 2.83 25.05
C ILE A 76 17.17 1.52 25.17
N SER A 77 17.86 1.31 26.29
CA SER A 77 18.55 0.05 26.55
C SER A 77 17.57 -1.09 26.82
N GLN A 78 18.01 -2.33 26.64
CA GLN A 78 17.19 -3.50 26.96
C GLN A 78 16.82 -3.56 28.46
N ASP A 79 17.74 -3.15 29.33
CA ASP A 79 17.52 -3.14 30.78
C ASP A 79 16.48 -2.09 31.19
N ASP A 80 16.53 -0.89 30.60
CA ASP A 80 15.53 0.16 30.84
C ASP A 80 14.15 -0.26 30.32
N PHE A 81 14.10 -0.87 29.14
CA PHE A 81 12.86 -1.42 28.58
C PHE A 81 12.24 -2.47 29.50
N THR A 82 13.05 -3.42 29.97
CA THR A 82 12.64 -4.49 30.87
C THR A 82 12.14 -3.93 32.21
N THR A 83 12.90 -2.99 32.78
CA THR A 83 12.56 -2.35 34.07
C THR A 83 11.23 -1.61 33.97
N ARG A 84 11.00 -0.90 32.87
CA ARG A 84 9.73 -0.18 32.64
C ARG A 84 8.53 -1.12 32.61
N TYR A 85 8.61 -2.23 31.88
CA TYR A 85 7.51 -3.20 31.81
C TYR A 85 7.27 -3.87 33.17
N LYS A 86 8.32 -4.37 33.83
CA LYS A 86 8.21 -5.00 35.15
C LYS A 86 7.61 -4.06 36.20
N SER A 87 8.07 -2.81 36.25
CA SER A 87 7.55 -1.80 37.16
C SER A 87 6.07 -1.52 36.90
N THR A 88 5.69 -1.42 35.62
CA THR A 88 4.29 -1.19 35.22
C THR A 88 3.41 -2.35 35.65
N LEU A 89 3.79 -3.59 35.31
CA LEU A 89 3.04 -4.81 35.65
C LEU A 89 2.90 -5.01 37.16
N ALA A 90 3.96 -4.75 37.92
CA ALA A 90 3.93 -4.80 39.37
C ALA A 90 2.97 -3.73 39.96
N ALA A 91 3.00 -2.51 39.42
CA ALA A 91 2.13 -1.42 39.88
C ALA A 91 0.64 -1.71 39.67
N ILE A 92 0.28 -2.44 38.61
CA ILE A 92 -1.11 -2.84 38.33
C ILE A 92 -1.47 -4.22 38.87
N SER A 93 -0.53 -4.93 39.53
CA SER A 93 -0.72 -6.26 40.11
C SER A 93 -1.32 -7.29 39.13
N VAL A 94 -0.89 -7.24 37.87
CA VAL A 94 -1.35 -8.19 36.85
C VAL A 94 -0.84 -9.59 37.20
N SER A 95 -1.76 -10.54 37.32
CA SER A 95 -1.47 -11.95 37.64
C SER A 95 -1.68 -12.87 36.43
N GLN A 96 -2.62 -12.52 35.55
CA GLN A 96 -2.87 -13.16 34.27
C GLN A 96 -3.24 -12.06 33.28
N MET A 97 -2.77 -12.20 32.03
CA MET A 97 -3.04 -11.25 30.95
C MET A 97 -3.51 -12.03 29.74
N GLU A 98 -4.65 -11.62 29.17
CA GLU A 98 -5.12 -12.14 27.90
C GLU A 98 -5.17 -11.03 26.86
N TYR A 99 -5.09 -11.37 25.57
CA TYR A 99 -5.21 -10.38 24.51
C TYR A 99 -6.07 -10.87 23.35
N SER A 100 -6.69 -9.91 22.67
CA SER A 100 -7.43 -10.15 21.43
C SER A 100 -7.02 -9.14 20.35
N LEU A 101 -6.74 -9.64 19.15
CA LEU A 101 -6.43 -8.81 17.98
C LEU A 101 -7.71 -8.46 17.24
N LEU A 102 -8.01 -7.17 17.14
CA LEU A 102 -9.26 -6.66 16.60
C LEU A 102 -9.19 -6.47 15.09
N SER A 103 -8.20 -5.72 14.61
CA SER A 103 -8.07 -5.38 13.19
C SER A 103 -6.62 -5.11 12.80
N THR A 104 -6.35 -5.14 11.48
CA THR A 104 -5.03 -4.83 10.92
C THR A 104 -5.21 -3.91 9.73
N LEU A 105 -4.49 -2.79 9.74
CA LEU A 105 -4.39 -1.85 8.64
C LEU A 105 -2.98 -1.90 8.09
N THR A 106 -2.81 -2.29 6.83
CA THR A 106 -1.51 -2.40 6.17
C THR A 106 -1.35 -1.33 5.11
N ASN A 107 -0.29 -0.55 5.22
CA ASN A 107 0.22 0.37 4.21
C ASN A 107 1.50 -0.21 3.61
N PRO A 108 1.99 0.30 2.46
CA PRO A 108 3.18 -0.24 1.80
C PRO A 108 4.42 -0.31 2.71
N ASN A 109 4.60 0.68 3.60
CA ASN A 109 5.79 0.81 4.45
C ASN A 109 5.49 0.72 5.95
N SER A 110 4.22 0.57 6.35
CA SER A 110 3.83 0.54 7.76
C SER A 110 2.57 -0.28 7.96
N ALA A 111 2.39 -0.83 9.15
CA ALA A 111 1.16 -1.50 9.50
C ALA A 111 0.76 -1.16 10.92
N GLN A 112 -0.54 -1.14 11.16
CA GLN A 112 -1.14 -0.89 12.46
C GLN A 112 -2.02 -2.07 12.82
N VAL A 113 -1.93 -2.53 14.06
CA VAL A 113 -2.75 -3.62 14.58
C VAL A 113 -3.47 -3.10 15.81
N ALA A 114 -4.81 -3.14 15.78
CA ALA A 114 -5.62 -2.83 16.93
C ALA A 114 -5.72 -4.07 17.82
N TYR A 115 -5.50 -3.91 19.12
CA TYR A 115 -5.55 -4.98 20.11
C TYR A 115 -6.27 -4.52 21.37
N HIS A 116 -6.75 -5.48 22.16
CA HIS A 116 -7.35 -5.28 23.46
C HIS A 116 -6.72 -6.26 24.46
N ILE A 117 -6.35 -5.76 25.64
CA ILE A 117 -5.81 -6.56 26.75
C ILE A 117 -6.94 -6.76 27.76
N ILE A 118 -7.09 -7.98 28.27
CA ILE A 118 -8.13 -8.44 29.19
C ILE A 118 -7.47 -8.89 30.49
#